data_AF-A0A1V0DKB5-F1
#
_entry.id   AF-A0A1V0DKB5-F1
#
_cell.length_a   1.000
_cell.length_b   1.000
_cell.length_c   1.000
_cell.angle_alpha   90.00
_cell.angle_beta   90.00
_cell.angle_gamma   90.00
#
_symmetry.space_group_name_H-M   'P 1'
#
loop_
_entity.id
_entity.type
_entity.pdbx_description
1 polymer ?
#
loop_
_entity_poly.entity_id
_entity_poly.type
_entity_poly.pdbx_seq_one_letter_code
_entity_poly.pdbx_strand_id
1 'polypeptide(L)'
;FSRHMEEKYGIPWVEYNFFGPSKIAESLRKIASFFDDKIKEGTEKVIARYQPLMDNVIAKCRPRLEGKRVMLYVGGLRPRHTIGAYEDLGMEVVGAGYEFAHNDDYDRTIKEMGDATLLYDDVTGYEFEEFVKTVKPDLIGSGIKEKYIFQKMGIP
;
A
#
# COMPACT_ATOMS: atom_id res chain seq x y z
N PHE A 1 15.20 5.33 15.12
CA PHE A 1 15.32 6.80 15.25
C PHE A 1 14.12 7.41 15.96
N SER A 2 12.88 7.22 15.49
CA SER A 2 11.68 7.82 16.12
C SER A 2 11.54 7.52 17.61
N ARG A 3 11.68 6.25 18.03
CA ARG A 3 11.67 5.86 19.46
C ARG A 3 12.74 6.57 20.29
N HIS A 4 13.94 6.75 19.73
CA HIS A 4 15.01 7.49 20.40
C HIS A 4 14.67 8.97 20.59
N MET A 5 14.02 9.60 19.59
CA MET A 5 13.58 10.99 19.69
C MET A 5 12.51 11.17 20.77
N GLU A 6 11.60 10.20 20.89
CA GLU A 6 10.58 10.16 21.94
C GLU A 6 11.23 9.99 23.33
N GLU A 7 12.11 8.99 23.50
CA GLU A 7 12.77 8.70 24.78
C GLU A 7 13.66 9.85 25.26
N LYS A 8 14.43 10.48 24.36
CA LYS A 8 15.44 11.47 24.72
C LYS A 8 14.91 12.90 24.77
N TYR A 9 13.96 13.23 23.92
CA TYR A 9 13.48 14.61 23.73
C TYR A 9 11.98 14.77 23.97
N GLY A 10 11.25 13.69 24.27
CA GLY A 10 9.81 13.73 24.47
C GLY A 10 9.02 14.06 23.19
N ILE A 11 9.63 13.88 22.01
CA ILE A 11 8.98 14.19 20.73
C ILE A 11 8.18 12.97 20.27
N PRO A 12 6.83 13.02 20.25
CA PRO A 12 6.02 11.89 19.86
C PRO A 12 6.13 11.60 18.36
N TRP A 13 5.78 10.38 17.97
CA TRP A 13 5.71 9.96 16.57
C TRP A 13 4.42 9.20 16.30
N VAL A 14 3.99 9.19 15.04
CA VAL A 14 2.81 8.45 14.60
C VAL A 14 3.02 7.90 13.19
N GLU A 15 2.60 6.66 12.96
CA GLU A 15 2.54 6.07 11.62
C GLU A 15 1.36 6.64 10.82
N TYR A 16 1.61 6.91 9.54
CA TYR A 16 0.64 7.41 8.56
C TYR A 16 0.92 6.79 7.18
N ASN A 17 -0.06 6.84 6.29
CA ASN A 17 0.03 6.29 4.94
C ASN A 17 -0.55 7.27 3.90
N PHE A 18 0.27 7.71 2.96
CA PHE A 18 -0.10 8.64 1.88
C PHE A 18 -0.16 7.97 0.49
N PHE A 19 -0.52 6.69 0.41
CA PHE A 19 -0.85 6.02 -0.83
C PHE A 19 -2.37 5.90 -1.01
N GLY A 20 -2.90 6.59 -2.03
CA GLY A 20 -4.33 6.58 -2.34
C GLY A 20 -5.12 7.62 -1.54
N PRO A 21 -6.18 8.22 -2.11
CA PRO A 21 -6.99 9.23 -1.44
C PRO A 21 -7.57 8.77 -0.10
N SER A 22 -7.98 7.49 0.01
CA SER A 22 -8.60 6.98 1.24
C SER A 22 -7.63 7.01 2.43
N LYS A 23 -6.44 6.43 2.26
CA LYS A 23 -5.41 6.42 3.32
C LYS A 23 -4.83 7.81 3.58
N ILE A 24 -4.73 8.67 2.56
CA ILE A 24 -4.33 10.08 2.74
C ILE A 24 -5.32 10.81 3.65
N ALA A 25 -6.62 10.74 3.37
CA ALA A 25 -7.64 11.41 4.17
C ALA A 25 -7.66 10.91 5.62
N GLU A 26 -7.60 9.58 5.81
CA GLU A 26 -7.47 8.96 7.14
C GLU A 26 -6.24 9.47 7.90
N SER A 27 -5.09 9.47 7.23
CA SER A 27 -3.81 9.91 7.79
C SER A 27 -3.80 11.39 8.15
N LEU A 28 -4.35 12.25 7.30
CA LEU A 28 -4.47 13.69 7.58
C LEU A 28 -5.34 13.93 8.82
N ARG A 29 -6.47 13.23 8.93
CA ARG A 29 -7.36 13.31 10.11
C ARG A 29 -6.67 12.79 11.36
N LYS A 30 -5.97 11.67 11.28
CA LYS A 30 -5.17 11.11 12.38
C LYS A 30 -4.11 12.09 12.86
N ILE A 31 -3.34 12.68 11.94
CA ILE A 31 -2.33 13.69 12.27
C ILE A 31 -3.00 14.91 12.93
N ALA A 32 -4.07 15.43 12.34
CA ALA A 32 -4.79 16.59 12.87
C ALA A 32 -5.40 16.36 14.27
N SER A 33 -5.72 15.11 14.61
CA SER A 33 -6.28 14.76 15.92
C SER A 33 -5.35 15.07 17.11
N PHE A 34 -4.05 15.18 16.86
CA PHE A 34 -3.05 15.55 17.87
C PHE A 34 -2.90 17.07 18.07
N PHE A 35 -3.65 17.90 17.34
CA PHE A 35 -3.56 19.35 17.36
C PHE A 35 -4.91 20.01 17.69
N ASP A 36 -4.93 21.34 17.66
CA ASP A 36 -6.10 22.16 17.94
C ASP A 36 -7.16 22.12 16.81
N ASP A 37 -8.31 22.74 17.07
CA ASP A 37 -9.44 22.75 16.15
C ASP A 37 -9.14 23.53 14.86
N LYS A 38 -8.22 24.50 14.89
CA LYS A 38 -7.76 25.20 13.69
C LYS A 38 -7.09 24.23 12.72
N ILE A 39 -6.26 23.32 13.21
CA ILE A 39 -5.62 22.29 12.37
C ILE A 39 -6.66 21.28 11.86
N LYS A 40 -7.58 20.83 12.71
CA LYS A 40 -8.66 19.89 12.30
C LYS A 40 -9.54 20.48 11.19
N GLU A 41 -10.00 21.72 11.36
CA GLU A 41 -10.76 22.42 10.32
C GLU A 41 -9.95 22.64 9.04
N GLY A 42 -8.66 22.97 9.18
CA GLY A 42 -7.74 23.10 8.04
C GLY A 42 -7.61 21.81 7.25
N THR A 43 -7.51 20.67 7.93
CA THR A 43 -7.46 19.34 7.32
C THR A 43 -8.70 19.03 6.49
N GLU A 44 -9.91 19.28 7.02
CA GLU A 44 -11.13 19.03 6.24
C GLU A 44 -11.23 19.95 5.01
N LYS A 45 -10.77 21.21 5.12
CA LYS A 45 -10.68 22.12 3.96
C LYS A 45 -9.72 21.59 2.89
N VAL A 46 -8.59 21.01 3.29
CA VAL A 46 -7.63 20.39 2.35
C VAL A 46 -8.25 19.15 1.70
N ILE A 47 -8.85 18.24 2.48
CA ILE A 47 -9.51 17.04 1.95
C ILE A 47 -10.59 17.44 0.93
N ALA A 48 -11.49 18.36 1.29
CA ALA A 48 -12.54 18.84 0.41
C ALA A 48 -12.01 19.50 -0.87
N ARG A 49 -10.88 20.23 -0.78
CA ARG A 49 -10.24 20.87 -1.94
C ARG A 49 -9.72 19.84 -2.96
N TYR A 50 -9.16 18.72 -2.50
CA TYR A 50 -8.56 17.71 -3.38
C TYR A 50 -9.49 16.56 -3.74
N GLN A 51 -10.61 16.38 -3.03
CA GLN A 51 -11.59 15.33 -3.31
C GLN A 51 -12.03 15.30 -4.78
N PRO A 52 -12.44 16.42 -5.43
CA PRO A 52 -12.86 16.37 -6.82
C PRO A 52 -11.73 15.98 -7.79
N LEU A 53 -10.48 16.30 -7.46
CA LEU A 53 -9.33 15.92 -8.29
C LEU A 53 -9.14 14.39 -8.25
N MET A 54 -9.21 13.80 -7.06
CA MET A 54 -9.04 12.36 -6.88
C MET A 54 -10.24 11.57 -7.40
N ASP A 55 -11.46 12.07 -7.20
CA ASP A 55 -12.67 11.47 -7.75
C ASP A 55 -12.60 11.39 -9.28
N ASN A 56 -12.11 12.44 -9.95
CA ASN A 56 -11.90 12.44 -11.40
C ASN A 56 -10.86 11.41 -11.85
N VAL A 57 -9.79 11.21 -11.08
CA VAL A 57 -8.79 10.16 -11.35
C VAL A 57 -9.42 8.78 -11.20
N ILE A 58 -10.14 8.53 -10.11
CA ILE A 58 -10.84 7.27 -9.86
C ILE A 58 -11.87 7.01 -10.97
N ALA A 59 -12.74 7.97 -11.28
CA ALA A 59 -13.76 7.84 -12.32
C ALA A 59 -13.16 7.51 -13.69
N LYS A 60 -11.96 8.02 -14.00
CA LYS A 60 -11.25 7.73 -15.25
C LYS A 60 -10.56 6.37 -15.25
N CYS A 61 -9.95 5.98 -14.14
CA CYS A 61 -9.06 4.83 -14.07
C CYS A 61 -9.75 3.55 -13.59
N ARG A 62 -10.59 3.64 -12.56
CA ARG A 62 -11.24 2.50 -11.91
C ARG A 62 -12.03 1.60 -12.89
N PRO A 63 -12.84 2.13 -13.83
CA PRO A 63 -13.55 1.26 -14.80
C PRO A 63 -12.64 0.42 -15.70
N ARG A 64 -11.34 0.76 -15.80
CA ARG A 64 -10.34 0.01 -16.58
C ARG A 64 -9.59 -1.03 -15.75
N LEU A 65 -9.70 -0.96 -14.43
CA LEU A 65 -8.91 -1.71 -13.46
C LEU A 65 -9.77 -2.53 -12.49
N GLU A 66 -11.09 -2.31 -12.48
CA GLU A 66 -12.02 -3.02 -11.61
C GLU A 66 -11.85 -4.54 -11.73
N GLY A 67 -11.70 -5.21 -10.58
CA GLY A 67 -11.53 -6.65 -10.46
C GLY A 67 -10.16 -7.18 -10.88
N LYS A 68 -9.20 -6.32 -11.23
CA LYS A 68 -7.84 -6.74 -11.60
C LYS A 68 -7.05 -7.17 -10.38
N ARG A 69 -6.37 -8.31 -10.49
CA ARG A 69 -5.64 -8.96 -9.39
C ARG A 69 -4.15 -8.61 -9.44
N VAL A 70 -3.59 -8.23 -8.30
CA VAL A 70 -2.22 -7.72 -8.17
C VAL A 70 -1.41 -8.59 -7.22
N MET A 71 -0.16 -8.88 -7.57
CA MET A 71 0.83 -9.43 -6.65
C MET A 71 1.97 -8.43 -6.42
N LEU A 72 2.43 -8.29 -5.16
CA LEU A 72 3.43 -7.30 -4.75
C LEU A 72 4.65 -7.98 -4.12
N TYR A 73 5.86 -7.59 -4.53
CA TYR A 73 7.10 -7.99 -3.86
C TYR A 73 8.09 -6.82 -3.83
N VAL A 74 8.36 -6.27 -2.65
CA VAL A 74 9.20 -5.07 -2.50
C VAL A 74 10.00 -5.19 -1.19
N GLY A 75 10.77 -4.18 -0.80
CA GLY A 75 11.37 -4.09 0.53
C GLY A 75 10.34 -3.90 1.66
N GLY A 76 10.78 -3.50 2.86
CA GLY A 76 10.02 -3.58 4.12
C GLY A 76 8.75 -2.74 4.37
N LEU A 77 8.15 -2.04 3.39
CA LEU A 77 7.01 -1.12 3.67
C LEU A 77 5.89 -1.14 2.64
N ARG A 78 6.25 -0.92 1.38
CA ARG A 78 5.28 -0.72 0.28
C ARG A 78 4.31 -1.89 0.07
N PRO A 79 4.66 -3.17 0.27
CA PRO A 79 3.74 -4.29 0.04
C PRO A 79 2.41 -4.16 0.80
N ARG A 80 2.40 -3.64 2.04
CA ARG A 80 1.16 -3.24 2.74
C ARG A 80 0.70 -1.82 2.42
N HIS A 81 1.63 -0.86 2.35
CA HIS A 81 1.25 0.55 2.28
C HIS A 81 0.52 0.93 0.98
N THR A 82 0.75 0.20 -0.10
CA THR A 82 0.10 0.51 -1.39
C THR A 82 -1.27 -0.16 -1.57
N ILE A 83 -1.68 -1.09 -0.69
CA ILE A 83 -2.91 -1.88 -0.86
C ILE A 83 -4.13 -0.97 -1.05
N GLY A 84 -4.35 -0.03 -0.14
CA GLY A 84 -5.49 0.90 -0.23
C GLY A 84 -5.53 1.72 -1.53
N ALA A 85 -4.37 2.03 -2.13
CA ALA A 85 -4.34 2.73 -3.42
C ALA A 85 -4.77 1.84 -4.60
N TYR A 86 -4.51 0.54 -4.53
CA TYR A 86 -5.03 -0.44 -5.49
C TYR A 86 -6.55 -0.61 -5.32
N GLU A 87 -7.02 -0.71 -4.08
CA GLU A 87 -8.44 -0.85 -3.74
C GLU A 87 -9.28 0.38 -4.12
N ASP A 88 -8.72 1.59 -3.97
CA ASP A 88 -9.33 2.84 -4.44
C ASP A 88 -9.63 2.78 -5.96
N LEU A 89 -8.82 2.03 -6.72
CA LEU A 89 -9.00 1.78 -8.15
C LEU A 89 -9.76 0.48 -8.48
N GLY A 90 -10.31 -0.20 -7.47
CA GLY A 90 -11.10 -1.43 -7.64
C GLY A 90 -10.26 -2.68 -7.94
N MET A 91 -8.95 -2.62 -7.70
CA MET A 91 -8.06 -3.77 -7.84
C MET A 91 -7.98 -4.56 -6.54
N GLU A 92 -7.60 -5.83 -6.62
CA GLU A 92 -7.45 -6.74 -5.49
C GLU A 92 -5.99 -7.17 -5.34
N VAL A 93 -5.37 -6.91 -4.17
CA VAL A 93 -4.03 -7.42 -3.87
C VAL A 93 -4.15 -8.84 -3.36
N VAL A 94 -3.84 -9.82 -4.22
CA VAL A 94 -4.02 -11.26 -3.95
C VAL A 94 -2.75 -11.94 -3.42
N GLY A 95 -1.62 -11.23 -3.47
CA GLY A 95 -0.38 -11.66 -2.84
C GLY A 95 0.54 -10.48 -2.54
N ALA A 96 1.20 -10.52 -1.40
CA ALA A 96 2.14 -9.49 -0.99
C ALA A 96 3.32 -10.09 -0.22
N GLY A 97 4.50 -9.54 -0.41
CA GLY A 97 5.68 -10.02 0.31
C GLY A 97 6.82 -9.03 0.34
N TYR A 98 7.79 -9.35 1.18
CA TYR A 98 8.85 -8.44 1.58
C TYR A 98 10.24 -9.05 1.41
N GLU A 99 11.21 -8.27 0.94
CA GLU A 99 12.62 -8.68 0.88
C GLU A 99 13.26 -8.75 2.28
N PHE A 100 12.84 -7.90 3.23
CA PHE A 100 13.54 -7.74 4.52
C PHE A 100 12.66 -7.17 5.64
N ALA A 101 11.35 -7.39 5.59
CA ALA A 101 10.46 -6.94 6.66
C ALA A 101 10.67 -7.77 7.93
N HIS A 102 10.27 -7.23 9.08
CA HIS A 102 10.28 -7.98 10.33
C HIS A 102 8.86 -8.38 10.75
N ASN A 103 8.72 -9.23 11.77
CA ASN A 103 7.42 -9.73 12.23
C ASN A 103 6.41 -8.62 12.55
N ASP A 104 6.86 -7.46 13.05
CA ASP A 104 5.95 -6.36 13.35
C ASP A 104 5.36 -5.72 12.08
N ASP A 105 6.08 -5.77 10.95
CA ASP A 105 5.51 -5.39 9.65
C ASP A 105 4.45 -6.39 9.19
N TYR A 106 4.66 -7.69 9.41
CA TYR A 106 3.68 -8.74 9.09
C TYR A 106 2.41 -8.63 9.94
N ASP A 107 2.54 -8.34 11.25
CA ASP A 107 1.42 -8.08 12.15
C ASP A 107 0.50 -6.95 11.65
N ARG A 108 1.10 -5.93 11.01
CA ARG A 108 0.36 -4.83 10.37
C ARG A 108 -0.22 -5.25 9.03
N THR A 109 0.52 -6.05 8.25
CA THR A 109 0.12 -6.49 6.91
C THR A 109 -1.11 -7.38 6.93
N ILE A 110 -1.19 -8.33 7.87
CA ILE A 110 -2.30 -9.29 7.97
C ILE A 110 -3.65 -8.58 8.10
N LYS A 111 -3.68 -7.39 8.70
CA LYS A 111 -4.91 -6.59 8.88
C LYS A 111 -5.34 -5.83 7.64
N GLU A 112 -4.42 -5.59 6.70
CA GLU A 112 -4.66 -4.88 5.45
C GLU A 112 -4.94 -5.83 4.28
N MET A 113 -4.59 -7.11 4.42
CA MET A 113 -4.80 -8.12 3.38
C MET A 113 -6.17 -8.78 3.54
N GLY A 114 -6.78 -9.19 2.41
CA GLY A 114 -7.98 -10.00 2.42
C GLY A 114 -7.74 -11.44 2.90
N ASP A 115 -8.83 -12.13 3.27
CA ASP A 115 -8.79 -13.54 3.64
C ASP A 115 -8.24 -14.42 2.50
N ALA A 116 -7.44 -15.42 2.86
CA ALA A 116 -6.83 -16.40 1.93
C ALA A 116 -5.89 -15.81 0.85
N THR A 117 -5.25 -14.68 1.13
CA THR A 117 -4.20 -14.10 0.29
C THR A 117 -2.82 -14.71 0.57
N LEU A 118 -1.92 -14.71 -0.43
CA LEU A 118 -0.59 -15.30 -0.30
C LEU A 118 0.40 -14.28 0.31
N LEU A 119 1.08 -14.66 1.39
CA LEU A 119 2.20 -13.91 1.97
C LEU A 119 3.51 -14.65 1.77
N TYR A 120 4.57 -13.93 1.41
CA TYR A 120 5.92 -14.49 1.23
C TYR A 120 7.00 -13.54 1.77
N ASP A 121 7.97 -14.11 2.47
CA ASP A 121 9.14 -13.42 3.04
C ASP A 121 10.40 -13.91 2.33
N ASP A 122 11.27 -12.99 1.91
CA ASP A 122 12.51 -13.28 1.16
C ASP A 122 12.28 -14.29 0.02
N VAL A 123 11.24 -14.05 -0.78
CA VAL A 123 10.81 -15.02 -1.80
C VAL A 123 11.93 -15.24 -2.82
N THR A 124 12.22 -16.50 -3.08
CA THR A 124 13.19 -16.85 -4.11
C THR A 124 12.62 -16.57 -5.50
N GLY A 125 13.50 -16.35 -6.48
CA GLY A 125 13.06 -16.15 -7.87
C GLY A 125 12.26 -17.34 -8.41
N TYR A 126 12.60 -18.56 -7.99
CA TYR A 126 11.88 -19.78 -8.36
C TYR A 126 10.46 -19.81 -7.78
N GLU A 127 10.33 -19.61 -6.47
CA GLU A 127 9.02 -19.60 -5.81
C GLU A 127 8.11 -18.52 -6.39
N PHE A 128 8.66 -17.32 -6.61
CA PHE A 128 7.86 -16.21 -7.11
C PHE A 128 7.33 -16.49 -8.53
N GLU A 129 8.15 -17.09 -9.40
CA GLU A 129 7.72 -17.52 -10.73
C GLU A 129 6.60 -18.58 -10.67
N GLU A 130 6.73 -19.59 -9.80
CA GLU A 130 5.75 -20.66 -9.67
C GLU A 130 4.42 -20.18 -9.05
N PHE A 131 4.49 -19.27 -8.07
CA PHE A 131 3.30 -18.62 -7.52
C PHE A 131 2.58 -17.82 -8.61
N VAL A 132 3.30 -17.03 -9.40
CA VAL A 132 2.72 -16.23 -10.47
C VAL A 132 2.06 -17.10 -11.55
N LYS A 133 2.68 -18.23 -11.94
CA LYS A 133 2.07 -19.20 -12.88
C LYS A 133 0.76 -19.79 -12.37
N THR A 134 0.66 -20.01 -11.06
CA THR A 134 -0.52 -20.61 -10.43
C THR A 134 -1.61 -19.57 -10.19
N VAL A 135 -1.26 -18.44 -9.58
CA VAL A 135 -2.19 -17.36 -9.20
C VAL A 135 -2.71 -16.62 -10.42
N LYS A 136 -1.89 -16.45 -11.48
CA LYS A 136 -2.19 -15.70 -12.71
C LYS A 136 -2.70 -14.29 -12.42
N PRO A 137 -1.88 -13.42 -11.79
CA PRO A 137 -2.26 -12.03 -11.56
C PRO A 137 -2.36 -11.25 -12.88
N ASP A 138 -3.13 -10.16 -12.87
CA ASP A 138 -3.21 -9.22 -13.99
C ASP A 138 -2.06 -8.19 -14.00
N LEU A 139 -1.40 -7.98 -12.85
CA LEU A 139 -0.30 -7.03 -12.66
C LEU A 139 0.65 -7.51 -11.56
N ILE A 140 1.96 -7.30 -11.77
CA ILE A 140 2.98 -7.53 -10.74
C ILE A 140 3.71 -6.24 -10.40
N GLY A 141 3.68 -5.86 -9.13
CA GLY A 141 4.46 -4.74 -8.59
C GLY A 141 5.72 -5.24 -7.88
N SER A 142 6.88 -5.15 -8.55
CA SER A 142 8.17 -5.58 -7.99
C SER A 142 9.34 -4.66 -8.37
N GLY A 143 10.57 -5.08 -8.05
CA GLY A 143 11.82 -4.44 -8.42
C GLY A 143 12.29 -4.67 -9.86
N ILE A 144 13.44 -4.08 -10.19
CA ILE A 144 14.02 -4.11 -11.53
C ILE A 144 14.51 -5.50 -11.96
N LYS A 145 14.94 -6.32 -10.99
CA LYS A 145 15.43 -7.68 -11.23
C LYS A 145 14.30 -8.60 -11.70
N GLU A 146 13.08 -8.37 -11.19
CA GLU A 146 11.91 -9.19 -11.49
C GLU A 146 11.16 -8.71 -12.75
N LYS A 147 11.22 -7.41 -13.06
CA LYS A 147 10.48 -6.77 -14.16
C LYS A 147 10.54 -7.55 -15.48
N TYR A 148 11.74 -7.86 -15.97
CA TYR A 148 11.89 -8.46 -17.30
C TYR A 148 11.49 -9.92 -17.36
N ILE A 149 11.44 -10.61 -16.22
CA ILE A 149 10.98 -12.00 -16.12
C ILE A 149 9.48 -12.01 -16.44
N PHE A 150 8.69 -11.23 -15.72
CA PHE A 150 7.23 -11.22 -15.86
C PHE A 150 6.75 -10.58 -17.16
N GLN A 151 7.46 -9.56 -17.67
CA GLN A 151 7.17 -9.02 -19.00
C GLN A 151 7.34 -10.07 -20.10
N LYS A 152 8.35 -10.95 -20.00
CA LYS A 152 8.52 -12.07 -20.96
C LYS A 152 7.45 -13.15 -20.81
N MET A 153 6.84 -13.26 -19.63
CA MET A 153 5.69 -14.12 -19.37
C MET A 153 4.36 -13.49 -19.83
N GLY A 154 4.39 -12.26 -20.34
CA GLY A 154 3.19 -11.54 -20.80
C GLY A 154 2.35 -10.95 -19.67
N ILE A 155 2.94 -10.77 -18.47
CA ILE A 155 2.27 -10.20 -17.31
C ILE A 155 2.74 -8.74 -17.15
N PRO A 156 1.81 -7.77 -17.11
CA PRO A 156 2.11 -6.36 -16.86
C PRO A 156 2.91 -6.08 -15.58
#